data_AF-A0A1A7YG91-F1
#
_entry.id   AF-A0A1A7YG91-F1
#
_cell.length_a   1.000
_cell.length_b   1.000
_cell.length_c   1.000
_cell.angle_alpha   90.00
_cell.angle_beta   90.00
_cell.angle_gamma   90.00
#
_symmetry.space_group_name_H-M   'P 1'
#
loop_
_entity.id
_entity.type
_entity.pdbx_description
1 polymer ?
#
loop_
_entity_poly.entity_id
_entity_poly.type
_entity_poly.pdbx_seq_one_letter_code
_entity_poly.pdbx_strand_id
1 'polypeptide(L)'
;RLQQLHCSALVLRLQTHNPRKRTAAECVLSLRQLGAEESEHWLDLNPPSKSSMCHSELHLSTCFQPVSGRIQLKALAAQNLPPSSSPLSQAFFVKAELHQLGQVVMKRKTRALKASGGQCRWEETFHFLLASLEHPCSLSARLYSRSSVRRKQCLGQVQLSFDSPIPEALEQWKDTMAHPEKVVTAWHRLSPP
;
A
#
# COMPACT_ATOMS: atom_id res chain seq x y z
N ARG A 1 20.71 -13.34 -7.56
CA ARG A 1 20.17 -12.55 -8.69
C ARG A 1 18.64 -12.53 -8.69
N LEU A 2 17.93 -13.67 -8.66
CA LEU A 2 16.45 -13.70 -8.68
C LEU A 2 15.77 -13.05 -7.45
N GLN A 3 16.23 -13.36 -6.24
CA GLN A 3 15.66 -12.80 -4.98
C GLN A 3 15.71 -11.26 -4.90
N GLN A 4 16.69 -10.63 -5.57
CA GLN A 4 16.77 -9.17 -5.62
C GLN A 4 15.62 -8.57 -6.45
N LEU A 5 15.09 -9.32 -7.42
CA LEU A 5 13.98 -8.89 -8.26
C LEU A 5 12.64 -8.95 -7.52
N HIS A 6 12.50 -9.79 -6.49
CA HIS A 6 11.27 -9.87 -5.69
C HIS A 6 10.88 -8.55 -5.03
N CYS A 7 11.84 -7.65 -4.85
CA CYS A 7 11.66 -6.34 -4.26
C CYS A 7 11.40 -5.23 -5.30
N SER A 8 11.29 -5.61 -6.57
CA SER A 8 11.15 -4.71 -7.72
C SER A 8 9.81 -4.92 -8.43
N ALA A 9 9.48 -4.00 -9.34
CA ALA A 9 8.38 -4.15 -10.27
C ALA A 9 8.87 -3.85 -11.70
N LEU A 10 8.28 -4.55 -12.68
CA LEU A 10 8.45 -4.25 -14.09
C LEU A 10 7.44 -3.20 -14.51
N VAL A 11 7.90 -2.10 -15.09
CA VAL A 11 7.05 -1.04 -15.65
C VAL A 11 7.08 -1.13 -17.17
N LEU A 12 5.93 -1.45 -17.77
CA LEU A 12 5.77 -1.54 -19.21
C LEU A 12 5.04 -0.30 -19.71
N ARG A 13 5.56 0.34 -20.76
CA ARG A 13 4.99 1.58 -21.33
C ARG A 13 4.81 1.42 -22.83
N LEU A 14 3.56 1.53 -23.28
CA LEU A 14 3.23 1.61 -24.70
C LEU A 14 3.47 3.04 -25.19
N GLN A 15 4.36 3.21 -26.17
CA GLN A 15 4.72 4.51 -26.71
C GLN A 15 4.24 4.67 -28.15
N THR A 16 3.58 5.79 -28.45
CA THR A 16 3.28 6.18 -29.84
C THR A 16 4.33 7.17 -30.31
N HIS A 17 4.87 6.96 -31.50
CA HIS A 17 5.97 7.75 -32.04
C HIS A 17 5.51 8.97 -32.87
N ASN A 18 4.41 8.84 -33.62
CA ASN A 18 3.98 9.87 -34.57
C ASN A 18 2.65 10.53 -34.13
N PRO A 19 2.52 11.87 -34.18
CA PRO A 19 3.53 12.86 -34.59
C PRO A 19 4.53 13.25 -33.48
N ARG A 20 4.35 12.81 -32.23
CA ARG A 20 5.30 13.02 -31.11
C ARG A 20 5.35 11.80 -30.20
N LYS A 21 6.53 11.52 -29.64
CA LYS A 21 6.74 10.46 -28.64
C LYS A 21 5.90 10.77 -27.39
N ARG A 22 4.88 9.96 -27.14
CA ARG A 22 4.08 10.00 -25.90
C ARG A 22 3.81 8.58 -25.41
N THR A 23 3.70 8.41 -24.10
CA THR A 23 3.15 7.18 -23.52
C THR A 23 1.65 7.19 -23.78
N ALA A 24 1.14 6.17 -24.47
CA ALA A 24 -0.29 5.99 -24.69
C ALA A 24 -0.94 5.19 -23.56
N ALA A 25 -0.21 4.23 -22.99
CA ALA A 25 -0.65 3.45 -21.85
C ALA A 25 0.55 2.89 -21.07
N GLU A 26 0.33 2.50 -19.82
CA GLU A 26 1.30 1.81 -18.99
C GLU A 26 0.67 0.75 -18.11
N CYS A 27 1.47 -0.23 -17.72
CA CYS A 27 1.10 -1.20 -16.70
C CYS A 27 2.33 -1.55 -15.85
N VAL A 28 2.06 -2.09 -14.67
CA VAL A 28 3.09 -2.49 -13.71
C VAL A 28 2.82 -3.89 -13.22
N LEU A 29 3.85 -4.73 -13.30
CA LEU A 29 3.87 -6.09 -12.80
C LEU A 29 4.81 -6.18 -11.60
N SER A 30 4.28 -6.53 -10.43
CA SER A 30 5.10 -6.80 -9.24
C SER A 30 5.87 -8.09 -9.45
N LEU A 31 7.19 -8.08 -9.22
CA LEU A 31 8.04 -9.26 -9.41
C LEU A 31 8.18 -10.09 -8.12
N ARG A 32 7.38 -9.82 -7.08
CA ARG A 32 7.41 -10.57 -5.79
C ARG A 32 7.27 -12.07 -5.95
N GLN A 33 6.44 -12.49 -6.90
CA GLN A 33 6.12 -13.91 -7.13
C GLN A 33 6.94 -14.51 -8.27
N LEU A 34 7.98 -13.81 -8.74
CA LEU A 34 8.82 -14.27 -9.84
C LEU A 34 9.53 -15.59 -9.47
N GLY A 35 9.27 -16.64 -10.25
CA GLY A 35 9.89 -17.95 -10.10
C GLY A 35 11.13 -18.14 -10.97
N ALA A 36 11.70 -19.34 -10.92
CA ALA A 36 12.75 -19.77 -11.85
C ALA A 36 12.19 -20.18 -13.22
N GLU A 37 10.95 -20.67 -13.23
CA GLU A 37 10.22 -21.07 -14.43
C GLU A 37 9.64 -19.84 -15.15
N GLU A 38 9.50 -19.96 -16.47
CA GLU A 38 8.80 -18.99 -17.29
C GLU A 38 7.31 -18.94 -16.91
N SER A 39 6.74 -17.73 -16.86
CA SER A 39 5.36 -17.51 -16.47
C SER A 39 4.69 -16.50 -17.40
N GLU A 40 3.47 -16.79 -17.83
CA GLU A 40 2.66 -15.91 -18.65
C GLU A 40 1.76 -15.02 -17.77
N HIS A 41 1.66 -13.73 -18.11
CA HIS A 41 0.86 -12.76 -17.35
C HIS A 41 -0.03 -11.95 -18.30
N TRP A 42 -1.32 -11.87 -17.99
CA TRP A 42 -2.25 -10.95 -18.63
C TRP A 42 -2.24 -9.61 -17.87
N LEU A 43 -1.92 -8.52 -18.57
CA LEU A 43 -1.78 -7.20 -17.96
C LEU A 43 -2.68 -6.18 -18.66
N ASP A 44 -3.47 -5.47 -17.87
CA ASP A 44 -4.27 -4.35 -18.36
C ASP A 44 -3.42 -3.09 -18.52
N LEU A 45 -3.38 -2.58 -19.75
CA LEU A 45 -2.73 -1.32 -20.08
C LEU A 45 -3.66 -0.16 -19.72
N ASN A 46 -3.21 0.70 -18.81
CA ASN A 46 -3.98 1.84 -18.33
C ASN A 46 -3.47 3.15 -18.96
N PRO A 47 -4.34 4.13 -19.26
CA PRO A 47 -3.89 5.45 -19.70
C PRO A 47 -2.94 6.05 -18.67
N PRO A 48 -1.88 6.76 -19.09
CA PRO A 48 -0.95 7.36 -18.14
C PRO A 48 -1.70 8.39 -17.28
N SER A 49 -1.67 8.19 -15.96
CA SER A 49 -2.32 9.12 -15.04
C SER A 49 -1.57 10.46 -15.00
N LYS A 50 -2.30 11.57 -14.84
CA LYS A 50 -1.70 12.91 -14.64
C LYS A 50 -1.01 13.06 -13.28
N SER A 51 -1.34 12.21 -12.32
CA SER A 51 -0.63 12.15 -11.03
C SER A 51 0.69 11.42 -11.20
N SER A 52 1.73 11.81 -10.46
CA SER A 52 2.97 11.02 -10.42
C SER A 52 2.63 9.60 -9.96
N MET A 53 2.56 8.64 -10.87
CA MET A 53 2.15 7.27 -10.55
C MET A 53 3.18 6.68 -9.59
N CYS A 54 2.75 6.48 -8.35
CA CYS A 54 3.56 5.86 -7.32
C CYS A 54 3.24 4.37 -7.35
N HIS A 55 4.11 3.57 -7.98
CA HIS A 55 3.97 2.12 -8.04
C HIS A 55 4.33 1.42 -6.72
N SER A 56 4.31 2.19 -5.62
CA SER A 56 4.66 1.68 -4.31
C SER A 56 3.60 0.71 -3.84
N GLU A 57 4.06 -0.29 -3.11
CA GLU A 57 3.22 -1.33 -2.55
C GLU A 57 3.43 -1.38 -1.04
N LEU A 58 2.37 -1.67 -0.30
CA LEU A 58 2.34 -1.68 1.15
C LEU A 58 1.96 -3.06 1.67
N HIS A 59 2.78 -3.61 2.56
CA HIS A 59 2.55 -4.90 3.22
C HIS A 59 1.86 -4.65 4.56
N LEU A 60 0.62 -5.12 4.67
CA LEU A 60 -0.23 -4.90 5.83
C LEU A 60 -0.68 -6.22 6.41
N SER A 61 -0.72 -6.27 7.73
CA SER A 61 -1.33 -7.37 8.46
C SER A 61 -2.44 -6.86 9.36
N THR A 62 -3.52 -7.63 9.45
CA THR A 62 -4.71 -7.33 10.23
C THR A 62 -5.10 -8.51 11.10
N CYS A 63 -5.68 -8.21 12.26
CA CYS A 63 -6.25 -9.21 13.15
C CYS A 63 -7.43 -8.59 13.90
N PHE A 64 -8.60 -9.20 13.83
CA PHE A 64 -9.79 -8.77 14.55
C PHE A 64 -9.95 -9.58 15.83
N GLN A 65 -10.12 -8.89 16.96
CA GLN A 65 -10.18 -9.46 18.30
C GLN A 65 -11.48 -9.03 18.99
N PRO A 66 -12.61 -9.68 18.67
CA PRO A 66 -13.95 -9.24 19.06
C PRO A 66 -14.13 -9.19 20.58
N VAL A 67 -13.56 -10.15 21.32
CA VAL A 67 -13.67 -10.21 22.80
C VAL A 67 -13.11 -8.94 23.46
N SER A 68 -12.07 -8.36 22.87
CA SER A 68 -11.45 -7.12 23.37
C SER A 68 -11.93 -5.86 22.64
N GLY A 69 -12.88 -5.99 21.71
CA GLY A 69 -13.37 -4.87 20.90
C GLY A 69 -12.28 -4.21 20.05
N ARG A 70 -11.30 -4.98 19.56
CA ARG A 70 -10.08 -4.42 18.96
C ARG A 70 -9.82 -4.94 17.55
N ILE A 71 -9.29 -4.07 16.69
CA ILE A 71 -8.63 -4.47 15.44
C ILE A 71 -7.17 -4.05 15.51
N GLN A 72 -6.28 -4.99 15.21
CA GLN A 72 -4.86 -4.73 15.02
C GLN A 72 -4.58 -4.45 13.55
N LEU A 73 -3.77 -3.44 13.27
CA LEU A 73 -3.19 -3.19 11.95
C LEU A 73 -1.68 -3.06 12.10
N LYS A 74 -0.93 -3.99 11.51
CA LYS A 74 0.52 -3.95 11.47
C LYS A 74 1.00 -3.45 10.12
N ALA A 75 1.73 -2.34 10.13
CA ALA A 75 2.47 -1.85 8.97
C ALA A 75 3.82 -2.57 8.92
N LEU A 76 3.92 -3.59 8.06
CA LEU A 76 5.09 -4.45 7.98
C LEU A 76 6.20 -3.74 7.19
N ALA A 77 5.95 -3.53 5.90
CA ALA A 77 6.93 -3.04 4.96
C ALA A 77 6.29 -2.28 3.79
N ALA A 78 7.10 -1.54 3.05
CA ALA A 78 6.75 -1.02 1.73
C ALA A 78 7.90 -1.26 0.76
N GLN A 79 7.57 -1.38 -0.52
CA GLN A 79 8.53 -1.54 -1.61
C GLN A 79 8.15 -0.69 -2.82
N ASN A 80 9.02 -0.65 -3.83
CA ASN A 80 8.88 0.23 -4.99
C ASN A 80 8.71 1.70 -4.58
N LEU A 81 9.43 2.11 -3.53
CA LEU A 81 9.41 3.48 -3.03
C LEU A 81 10.15 4.40 -4.00
N PRO A 82 9.63 5.62 -4.25
CA PRO A 82 10.29 6.54 -5.16
C PRO A 82 11.68 6.92 -4.63
N PRO A 83 12.69 7.04 -5.51
CA PRO A 83 13.99 7.53 -5.11
C PRO A 83 13.88 8.99 -4.64
N SER A 84 14.83 9.41 -3.81
CA SER A 84 14.91 10.81 -3.42
C SER A 84 15.18 11.68 -4.64
N SER A 85 14.26 12.61 -4.91
CA SER A 85 14.41 13.62 -5.96
C SER A 85 15.35 14.77 -5.57
N SER A 86 15.93 14.72 -4.38
CA SER A 86 16.87 15.70 -3.86
C SER A 86 18.08 15.00 -3.23
N PRO A 87 19.25 15.65 -3.16
CA PRO A 87 20.39 15.12 -2.41
C PRO A 87 20.11 14.93 -0.91
N LEU A 88 19.01 15.49 -0.42
CA LEU A 88 18.59 15.37 0.97
C LEU A 88 17.85 14.07 1.22
N SER A 89 17.99 13.59 2.45
CA SER A 89 17.36 12.36 2.89
C SER A 89 15.84 12.44 2.82
N GLN A 90 15.23 11.51 2.08
CA GLN A 90 13.78 11.27 2.10
C GLN A 90 13.46 10.14 3.08
N ALA A 91 12.43 10.34 3.90
CA ALA A 91 11.93 9.35 4.85
C ALA A 91 10.44 9.08 4.59
N PHE A 92 10.01 7.86 4.93
CA PHE A 92 8.68 7.35 4.67
C PHE A 92 8.03 6.87 5.95
N PHE A 93 6.72 7.07 6.07
CA PHE A 93 5.93 6.57 7.20
C PHE A 93 4.51 6.27 6.74
N VAL A 94 3.84 5.39 7.47
CA VAL A 94 2.44 5.04 7.24
C VAL A 94 1.59 5.75 8.28
N LYS A 95 0.50 6.38 7.85
CA LYS A 95 -0.56 6.87 8.73
C LYS A 95 -1.74 5.92 8.62
N ALA A 96 -2.16 5.36 9.75
CA ALA A 96 -3.32 4.50 9.83
C ALA A 96 -4.47 5.21 10.52
N GLU A 97 -5.70 5.00 10.03
CA GLU A 97 -6.92 5.58 10.59
C GLU A 97 -8.00 4.51 10.74
N LEU A 98 -8.67 4.51 11.89
CA LEU A 98 -9.92 3.78 12.10
C LEU A 98 -11.08 4.71 11.80
N HIS A 99 -12.02 4.24 10.97
CA HIS A 99 -13.26 4.92 10.65
C HIS A 99 -14.44 4.11 11.18
N GLN A 100 -15.38 4.77 11.85
CA GLN A 100 -16.69 4.23 12.21
C GLN A 100 -17.74 5.32 12.01
N LEU A 101 -18.94 4.94 11.54
CA LEU A 101 -20.04 5.87 11.26
C LEU A 101 -19.62 7.05 10.34
N GLY A 102 -18.74 6.77 9.37
CA GLY A 102 -18.23 7.78 8.43
C GLY A 102 -17.26 8.81 9.02
N GLN A 103 -16.84 8.66 10.29
CA GLN A 103 -15.93 9.57 10.97
C GLN A 103 -14.61 8.88 11.32
N VAL A 104 -13.52 9.64 11.34
CA VAL A 104 -12.23 9.14 11.82
C VAL A 104 -12.21 9.15 13.34
N VAL A 105 -12.26 7.96 13.94
CA VAL A 105 -12.30 7.81 15.41
C VAL A 105 -10.89 7.78 16.00
N MET A 106 -9.93 7.19 15.29
CA MET A 106 -8.56 7.06 15.81
C MET A 106 -7.53 7.18 14.69
N LYS A 107 -6.41 7.86 14.98
CA LYS A 107 -5.27 8.04 14.06
C LYS A 107 -4.00 7.54 14.73
N ARG A 108 -3.18 6.79 13.99
CA ARG A 108 -1.85 6.33 14.38
C ARG A 108 -0.88 6.52 13.22
N LYS A 109 0.42 6.53 13.49
CA LYS A 109 1.44 6.58 12.44
C LYS A 109 2.68 5.83 12.88
N THR A 110 3.42 5.30 11.91
CA THR A 110 4.72 4.68 12.19
C THR A 110 5.80 5.73 12.43
N ARG A 111 6.97 5.29 12.89
CA ARG A 111 8.19 6.11 12.79
C ARG A 111 8.54 6.36 11.32
N ALA A 112 9.18 7.50 11.05
CA ALA A 112 9.67 7.79 9.71
C ALA A 112 11.02 7.10 9.49
N LEU A 113 11.12 6.31 8.42
CA LEU A 113 12.33 5.55 8.07
C LEU A 113 12.83 5.93 6.69
N LYS A 114 14.16 5.91 6.50
CA LYS A 114 14.76 6.07 5.17
C LYS A 114 14.60 4.77 4.39
N ALA A 115 14.37 4.88 3.09
CA ALA A 115 14.33 3.70 2.24
C ALA A 115 15.75 3.17 1.99
N SER A 116 15.89 1.84 1.99
CA SER A 116 17.09 1.13 1.53
C SER A 116 16.68 0.27 0.33
N GLY A 117 17.31 0.45 -0.83
CA GLY A 117 16.96 -0.28 -2.05
C GLY A 117 15.49 -0.13 -2.48
N GLY A 118 14.88 1.04 -2.24
CA GLY A 118 13.46 1.27 -2.54
C GLY A 118 12.48 0.63 -1.56
N GLN A 119 12.96 0.20 -0.38
CA GLN A 119 12.15 -0.48 0.63
C GLN A 119 12.22 0.17 2.01
N CYS A 120 11.14 0.05 2.78
CA CYS A 120 11.07 0.36 4.21
C CYS A 120 10.48 -0.82 4.97
N ARG A 121 10.95 -1.07 6.20
CA ARG A 121 10.38 -2.05 7.12
C ARG A 121 10.12 -1.40 8.47
N TRP A 122 8.85 -1.23 8.82
CA TRP A 122 8.46 -0.63 10.10
C TRP A 122 8.24 -1.70 11.16
N GLU A 123 7.54 -2.79 10.82
CA GLU A 123 7.14 -3.85 11.74
C GLU A 123 6.33 -3.32 12.94
N GLU A 124 5.60 -2.22 12.76
CA GLU A 124 4.88 -1.52 13.82
C GLU A 124 3.40 -1.89 13.83
N THR A 125 2.88 -2.27 15.00
CA THR A 125 1.47 -2.65 15.19
C THR A 125 0.68 -1.52 15.83
N PHE A 126 -0.42 -1.15 15.19
CA PHE A 126 -1.44 -0.27 15.74
C PHE A 126 -2.59 -1.08 16.33
N HIS A 127 -3.04 -0.63 17.50
CA HIS A 127 -4.16 -1.20 18.21
C HIS A 127 -5.31 -0.20 18.15
N PHE A 128 -6.37 -0.55 17.43
CA PHE A 128 -7.56 0.27 17.27
C PHE A 128 -8.70 -0.30 18.10
N LEU A 129 -9.13 0.46 19.10
CA LEU A 129 -10.31 0.14 19.89
C LEU A 129 -11.56 0.58 19.13
N LEU A 130 -12.52 -0.33 18.96
CA LEU A 130 -13.81 -0.07 18.36
C LEU A 130 -14.76 0.53 19.40
N ALA A 131 -15.50 1.58 19.03
CA ALA A 131 -16.50 2.18 19.89
C ALA A 131 -17.73 1.28 20.09
N SER A 132 -18.06 0.48 19.08
CA SER A 132 -19.08 -0.57 19.10
C SER A 132 -18.74 -1.61 18.03
N LEU A 133 -19.08 -2.88 18.28
CA LEU A 133 -18.96 -3.98 17.32
C LEU A 133 -20.12 -4.01 16.32
N GLU A 134 -21.24 -3.38 16.64
CA GLU A 134 -22.43 -3.33 15.78
C GLU A 134 -22.28 -2.30 14.66
N HIS A 135 -21.44 -1.28 14.87
CA HIS A 135 -21.21 -0.25 13.87
C HIS A 135 -20.22 -0.73 12.81
N PRO A 136 -20.50 -0.52 11.51
CA PRO A 136 -19.54 -0.81 10.46
C PRO A 136 -18.26 0.00 10.70
N CYS A 137 -17.13 -0.67 10.53
CA CYS A 137 -15.81 -0.06 10.64
C CYS A 137 -14.99 -0.28 9.38
N SER A 138 -14.00 0.57 9.19
CA SER A 138 -12.98 0.39 8.16
C SER A 138 -11.65 0.94 8.61
N LEU A 139 -10.58 0.46 7.99
CA LEU A 139 -9.24 0.99 8.20
C LEU A 139 -8.74 1.65 6.91
N SER A 140 -8.03 2.76 7.07
CA SER A 140 -7.23 3.32 5.98
C SER A 140 -5.76 3.38 6.37
N ALA A 141 -4.88 3.01 5.45
CA ALA A 141 -3.44 3.10 5.60
C ALA A 141 -2.87 3.96 4.46
N ARG A 142 -2.33 5.12 4.80
CA ARG A 142 -1.77 6.09 3.84
C ARG A 142 -0.26 6.12 3.94
N LEU A 143 0.43 5.89 2.83
CA LEU A 143 1.87 6.00 2.76
C LEU A 143 2.28 7.45 2.47
N TYR A 144 3.19 7.99 3.26
CA TYR A 144 3.72 9.33 3.08
C TYR A 144 5.21 9.32 2.85
N SER A 145 5.68 10.29 2.08
CA SER A 145 7.08 10.69 2.05
C SER A 145 7.26 12.08 2.67
N ARG A 146 8.41 12.29 3.30
CA ARG A 146 8.84 13.54 3.93
C ARG A 146 10.33 13.74 3.67
N SER A 147 10.72 14.92 3.19
CA SER A 147 12.12 15.37 3.20
C SER A 147 12.26 16.59 4.10
N SER A 148 13.49 17.01 4.37
CA SER A 148 13.78 18.21 5.16
C SER A 148 13.37 19.51 4.46
N VAL A 149 13.20 19.50 3.14
CA VAL A 149 12.96 20.71 2.32
C VAL A 149 11.58 20.71 1.65
N ARG A 150 10.97 19.55 1.37
CA ARG A 150 9.60 19.48 0.84
C ARG A 150 8.57 19.21 1.92
N ARG A 151 7.37 19.75 1.71
CA ARG A 151 6.16 19.37 2.47
C ARG A 151 5.91 17.86 2.32
N LYS A 152 5.32 17.29 3.38
CA LYS A 152 4.80 15.93 3.43
C LYS A 152 3.93 15.64 2.20
N GLN A 153 4.27 14.61 1.43
CA GLN A 153 3.53 14.18 0.24
C GLN A 153 2.88 12.82 0.50
N CYS A 154 1.58 12.71 0.22
CA CYS A 154 0.90 11.41 0.21
C CYS A 154 1.27 10.68 -1.08
N LEU A 155 1.76 9.45 -0.95
CA LEU A 155 2.09 8.60 -2.10
C LEU A 155 0.89 7.78 -2.56
N GLY A 156 -0.06 7.53 -1.65
CA GLY A 156 -1.29 6.80 -1.93
C GLY A 156 -1.83 6.13 -0.68
N GLN A 157 -2.89 5.36 -0.84
CA GLN A 157 -3.61 4.74 0.26
C GLN A 157 -4.12 3.33 -0.04
N VAL A 158 -4.34 2.58 1.02
CA VAL A 158 -5.08 1.32 1.05
C VAL A 158 -6.28 1.51 1.95
N GLN A 159 -7.47 1.13 1.47
CA GLN A 159 -8.69 1.10 2.27
C GLN A 159 -9.09 -0.35 2.49
N LEU A 160 -9.17 -0.77 3.75
CA LEU A 160 -9.61 -2.10 4.15
C LEU A 160 -11.05 -1.97 4.68
N SER A 161 -12.00 -2.34 3.84
CA SER A 161 -13.44 -2.27 4.10
C SER A 161 -14.19 -3.23 3.17
N PHE A 162 -15.46 -3.51 3.49
CA PHE A 162 -16.33 -4.29 2.61
C PHE A 162 -16.67 -3.58 1.29
N ASP A 163 -16.53 -2.25 1.26
CA ASP A 163 -16.74 -1.41 0.07
C ASP A 163 -15.45 -1.08 -0.69
N SER A 164 -14.34 -1.75 -0.37
CA SER A 164 -13.07 -1.49 -1.06
C SER A 164 -13.19 -1.83 -2.55
N PRO A 165 -12.86 -0.90 -3.47
CA PRO A 165 -12.86 -1.17 -4.91
C PRO A 165 -11.68 -2.04 -5.33
N ILE A 166 -10.69 -2.23 -4.45
CA ILE A 166 -9.50 -3.05 -4.70
C ILE A 166 -9.77 -4.47 -4.19
N PRO A 167 -9.80 -5.49 -5.07
CA PRO A 167 -10.12 -6.86 -4.70
C PRO A 167 -9.21 -7.43 -3.61
N GLU A 168 -7.89 -7.20 -3.69
CA GLU A 168 -6.93 -7.73 -2.72
C GLU A 168 -7.16 -7.16 -1.31
N ALA A 169 -7.56 -5.88 -1.22
CA ALA A 169 -7.89 -5.22 0.04
C ALA A 169 -9.24 -5.68 0.61
N LEU A 170 -10.22 -5.92 -0.28
CA LEU A 170 -11.52 -6.49 0.09
C LEU A 170 -11.37 -7.92 0.63
N GLU A 171 -10.56 -8.75 -0.04
CA GLU A 171 -10.29 -10.14 0.35
C GLU A 171 -9.63 -10.19 1.73
N GLN A 172 -8.56 -9.41 1.95
CA GLN A 172 -7.95 -9.34 3.29
C GLN A 172 -8.95 -8.90 4.36
N TRP A 173 -9.81 -7.93 4.06
CA TRP A 173 -10.82 -7.46 5.01
C TRP A 173 -11.85 -8.54 5.34
N LYS A 174 -12.37 -9.23 4.32
CA LYS A 174 -13.30 -10.37 4.48
C LYS A 174 -12.68 -11.45 5.36
N ASP A 175 -11.45 -11.86 5.07
CA ASP A 175 -10.73 -12.87 5.84
C ASP A 175 -10.51 -12.43 7.29
N THR A 176 -10.17 -11.17 7.51
CA THR A 176 -9.94 -10.62 8.86
C THR A 176 -11.21 -10.67 9.69
N MET A 177 -12.35 -10.31 9.09
CA MET A 177 -13.63 -10.28 9.81
C MET A 177 -14.24 -11.67 9.98
N ALA A 178 -14.05 -12.58 9.01
CA ALA A 178 -14.57 -13.94 9.05
C ALA A 178 -13.79 -14.87 10.00
N HIS A 179 -12.52 -14.55 10.28
CA HIS A 179 -11.65 -15.37 11.13
C HIS A 179 -11.07 -14.54 12.29
N PRO A 180 -11.82 -14.37 13.39
CA PRO A 180 -11.34 -13.72 14.59
C PRO A 180 -10.03 -14.33 15.12
N GLU A 181 -9.17 -13.49 15.71
CA GLU A 181 -7.83 -13.84 16.22
C GLU A 181 -6.83 -14.33 15.16
N LYS A 182 -7.25 -14.57 13.92
CA LYS A 182 -6.36 -14.92 12.81
C LYS A 182 -5.65 -13.67 12.31
N VAL A 183 -4.33 -13.77 12.20
CA VAL A 183 -3.51 -12.77 11.53
C VAL A 183 -3.60 -12.99 10.02
N VAL A 184 -4.18 -12.03 9.31
CA VAL A 184 -4.27 -12.01 7.84
C VAL A 184 -3.25 -11.01 7.32
N THR A 185 -2.50 -11.37 6.29
CA THR A 185 -1.41 -10.55 5.77
C THR A 185 -1.42 -10.53 4.25
N ALA A 186 -1.38 -9.34 3.66
CA ALA A 186 -1.31 -9.19 2.20
C ALA A 186 -0.53 -7.94 1.77
N TRP A 187 -0.05 -7.99 0.54
CA TRP A 187 0.55 -6.85 -0.16
C TRP A 187 -0.50 -6.11 -0.97
N HIS A 188 -0.47 -4.78 -0.91
CA HIS A 188 -1.42 -3.90 -1.59
C HIS A 188 -0.71 -2.92 -2.50
N ARG A 189 -1.22 -2.76 -3.72
CA ARG A 189 -0.90 -1.59 -4.55
C ARG A 189 -1.59 -0.36 -3.96
N LEU A 190 -0.90 0.77 -3.95
CA LEU A 190 -1.50 2.01 -3.46
C LEU A 190 -2.45 2.60 -4.49
N SER A 191 -3.67 2.93 -4.05
CA SER A 191 -4.57 3.77 -4.82
C SER A 191 -4.19 5.24 -4.66
N PRO A 192 -4.52 6.09 -5.64
CA PRO A 192 -4.42 7.54 -5.47
C PRO A 192 -5.13 8.01 -4.17
N PRO A 193 -4.58 9.03 -3.50
CA PRO A 193 -5.10 9.52 -2.22
C PRO A 193 -6.48 10.16 -2.31
#